data_AF-A0A6I4M9L1-F1
#
_entry.id   AF-A0A6I4M9L1-F1
#
_cell.length_a   1.000
_cell.length_b   1.000
_cell.length_c   1.000
_cell.angle_alpha   90.00
_cell.angle_beta   90.00
_cell.angle_gamma   90.00
#
_symmetry.space_group_name_H-M   'P 1'
#
loop_
_entity.id
_entity.type
_entity.pdbx_description
1 polymer ?
#
loop_
_entity_poly.entity_id
_entity_poly.type
_entity_poly.pdbx_seq_one_letter_code
_entity_poly.pdbx_strand_id
1 'polypeptide(L)'
;MPVRPWSPEDLGRPTDGSWADVAFGLGEIYECEGDLGQAADWYRRAAESGHDAAALRLGAVLGRMADDGADGSAEDLLAEATRWLSGAQDIATPSAIELITDMLNRHQRRAARRGLEPAGQEC
;
A
#
# COMPACT_ATOMS: atom_id res chain seq x y z
N MET A 1 -21.09 18.47 20.45
CA MET A 1 -21.14 17.03 20.75
C MET A 1 -19.72 16.52 20.60
N PRO A 2 -19.04 16.00 21.63
CA PRO A 2 -17.67 15.52 21.46
C PRO A 2 -17.69 14.25 20.62
N VAL A 3 -17.01 14.27 19.47
CA VAL A 3 -16.77 13.07 18.67
C VAL A 3 -15.96 12.12 19.56
N ARG A 4 -16.51 10.95 19.85
CA ARG A 4 -15.76 9.94 20.61
C ARG A 4 -14.57 9.55 19.73
N PRO A 5 -13.32 9.56 20.25
CA PRO A 5 -12.20 8.97 19.53
C PRO A 5 -12.54 7.50 19.34
N TRP A 6 -12.68 7.10 18.09
CA TRP A 6 -12.98 5.73 17.74
C TRP A 6 -11.75 4.86 18.09
N SER A 7 -11.97 3.82 18.91
CA SER A 7 -10.96 2.83 19.27
C SER A 7 -11.26 1.51 18.57
N PRO A 8 -10.31 0.95 17.80
CA PRO A 8 -10.48 -0.30 17.06
C PRO A 8 -10.64 -1.55 17.96
N GLU A 9 -10.41 -1.38 19.26
CA GLU A 9 -10.47 -2.41 20.30
C GLU A 9 -11.92 -2.80 20.65
N ASP A 10 -12.90 -1.92 20.37
CA ASP A 10 -14.31 -2.07 20.77
C ASP A 10 -15.09 -3.06 19.87
N LEU A 11 -14.53 -3.45 18.71
CA LEU A 11 -15.26 -4.23 17.70
C LEU A 11 -15.27 -5.75 17.93
N GLY A 12 -14.69 -6.24 19.04
CA GLY A 12 -14.54 -7.67 19.30
C GLY A 12 -13.60 -8.32 18.28
N ARG A 13 -13.05 -9.49 18.59
CA ARG A 13 -12.19 -10.23 17.65
C ARG A 13 -13.02 -10.53 16.38
N PRO A 14 -12.70 -9.93 15.22
CA PRO A 14 -13.60 -10.02 14.08
C PRO A 14 -13.42 -11.37 13.40
N THR A 15 -14.42 -12.24 13.55
CA THR A 15 -14.46 -13.56 12.91
C THR A 15 -15.30 -13.57 11.64
N ASP A 16 -15.71 -12.42 11.11
CA ASP A 16 -16.58 -12.33 9.94
C ASP A 16 -16.28 -11.03 9.17
N GLY A 17 -16.26 -11.07 7.84
CA GLY A 17 -15.72 -10.05 6.92
C GLY A 17 -16.16 -8.59 7.12
N SER A 18 -17.13 -8.32 8.00
CA SER A 18 -17.62 -6.99 8.36
C SER A 18 -16.53 -6.03 8.89
N TRP A 19 -15.56 -6.50 9.68
CA TRP A 19 -14.48 -5.62 10.15
C TRP A 19 -13.44 -5.32 9.07
N ALA A 20 -13.19 -6.27 8.17
CA ALA A 20 -12.27 -6.08 7.06
C ALA A 20 -12.81 -4.99 6.10
N ASP A 21 -14.12 -4.96 5.89
CA ASP A 21 -14.83 -3.91 5.13
C ASP A 21 -14.70 -2.53 5.80
N VAL A 22 -14.86 -2.47 7.14
CA VAL A 22 -14.68 -1.23 7.91
C VAL A 22 -13.23 -0.74 7.85
N ALA A 23 -12.26 -1.64 8.05
CA ALA A 23 -10.84 -1.32 7.94
C ALA A 23 -10.46 -0.86 6.52
N PHE A 24 -11.04 -1.47 5.48
CA PHE A 24 -10.88 -1.04 4.10
C PHE A 24 -11.42 0.39 3.89
N GLY A 25 -12.64 0.68 4.35
CA GLY A 25 -13.23 2.02 4.26
C GLY A 25 -12.43 3.08 5.00
N LEU A 26 -11.84 2.74 6.15
CA LEU A 26 -10.93 3.63 6.88
C LEU A 26 -9.65 3.90 6.10
N GLY A 27 -9.07 2.87 5.49
CA GLY A 27 -7.93 3.03 4.61
C GLY A 27 -8.22 4.03 3.48
N GLU A 28 -9.41 3.99 2.88
CA GLU A 28 -9.79 4.92 1.79
C GLU A 28 -9.91 6.37 2.28
N ILE A 29 -10.39 6.57 3.52
CA ILE A 29 -10.45 7.91 4.13
C ILE A 29 -9.03 8.46 4.32
N TYR A 30 -8.12 7.67 4.92
CA TYR A 30 -6.74 8.12 5.13
C TYR A 30 -5.97 8.32 3.81
N GLU A 31 -6.23 7.49 2.79
CA GLU A 31 -5.68 7.69 1.45
C GLU A 31 -6.11 9.05 0.86
N CYS A 32 -7.38 9.42 1.07
CA CYS A 32 -7.93 10.71 0.64
C CYS A 32 -7.34 11.88 1.42
N GLU A 33 -7.05 11.70 2.71
CA GLU A 33 -6.34 12.68 3.54
C GLU A 33 -4.85 12.81 3.17
N GLY A 34 -4.32 11.88 2.37
CA GLY A 34 -2.92 11.84 1.94
C GLY A 34 -1.98 11.17 2.94
N ASP A 35 -2.51 10.60 4.02
CA ASP A 35 -1.74 9.87 5.02
C ASP A 35 -1.58 8.40 4.60
N LEU A 36 -0.69 8.18 3.64
CA LEU A 36 -0.44 6.86 3.06
C LEU A 36 0.07 5.85 4.10
N GLY A 37 0.79 6.32 5.12
CA GLY A 37 1.30 5.48 6.21
C GLY A 37 0.16 4.87 7.04
N GLN A 38 -0.80 5.69 7.48
CA GLN A 38 -1.98 5.19 8.16
C GLN A 38 -2.86 4.34 7.25
N ALA A 39 -3.05 4.75 5.99
CA ALA A 39 -3.85 3.98 5.02
C ALA A 39 -3.31 2.55 4.85
N ALA A 40 -1.99 2.39 4.70
CA ALA A 40 -1.36 1.07 4.58
C ALA A 40 -1.57 0.18 5.81
N ASP A 41 -1.53 0.74 7.02
CA ASP A 41 -1.76 -0.04 8.24
C ASP A 41 -3.20 -0.58 8.31
N TRP A 42 -4.19 0.22 7.91
CA TRP A 42 -5.59 -0.20 7.82
C TRP A 42 -5.83 -1.24 6.73
N TYR A 43 -5.20 -1.08 5.56
CA TYR A 43 -5.31 -2.09 4.50
C TYR A 43 -4.61 -3.39 4.85
N ARG A 44 -3.48 -3.35 5.57
CA ARG A 44 -2.79 -4.57 6.05
C ARG A 44 -3.70 -5.39 6.94
N ARG A 45 -4.34 -4.74 7.91
CA ARG A 45 -5.32 -5.34 8.81
C ARG A 45 -6.49 -5.99 8.06
N ALA A 46 -7.04 -5.30 7.06
CA ALA A 46 -8.10 -5.83 6.21
C ALA A 46 -7.62 -7.03 5.36
N ALA A 47 -6.41 -6.95 4.80
CA ALA A 47 -5.80 -8.03 4.02
C ALA A 47 -5.51 -9.27 4.88
N GLU A 48 -5.08 -9.10 6.13
CA GLU A 48 -4.89 -10.20 7.11
C GLU A 48 -6.19 -10.95 7.40
N SER A 49 -7.34 -10.28 7.29
CA SER A 49 -8.66 -10.90 7.44
C SER A 49 -9.13 -11.64 6.18
N GLY A 50 -8.32 -11.69 5.12
CA GLY A 50 -8.64 -12.36 3.86
C GLY A 50 -9.39 -11.50 2.85
N HIS A 51 -9.30 -10.17 2.95
CA HIS A 51 -9.94 -9.27 1.99
C HIS A 51 -9.02 -8.97 0.80
N ASP A 52 -9.20 -9.66 -0.33
CA ASP A 52 -8.32 -9.53 -1.50
C ASP A 52 -8.26 -8.10 -2.06
N ALA A 53 -9.39 -7.38 -2.07
CA ALA A 53 -9.39 -5.97 -2.52
C ALA A 53 -8.55 -5.05 -1.62
N ALA A 54 -8.41 -5.37 -0.33
CA ALA A 54 -7.55 -4.61 0.57
C ALA A 54 -6.08 -4.88 0.28
N ALA A 55 -5.70 -6.11 -0.08
CA ALA A 55 -4.35 -6.43 -0.53
C ALA A 55 -3.97 -5.67 -1.81
N LEU A 56 -4.91 -5.55 -2.76
CA LEU A 56 -4.74 -4.74 -3.98
C LEU A 56 -4.47 -3.26 -3.65
N ARG A 57 -5.32 -2.68 -2.78
CA ARG A 57 -5.21 -1.28 -2.39
C ARG A 57 -3.95 -1.00 -1.56
N LEU A 58 -3.58 -1.92 -0.66
CA LEU A 58 -2.31 -1.87 0.09
C LEU A 58 -1.12 -1.81 -0.87
N GLY A 59 -1.10 -2.68 -1.88
CA GLY A 59 -0.08 -2.66 -2.92
C GLY A 59 0.02 -1.28 -3.58
N ALA A 60 -1.10 -0.71 -4.02
CA ALA A 60 -1.16 0.60 -4.67
C ALA A 60 -0.58 1.73 -3.80
N VAL A 61 -0.96 1.76 -2.51
CA VAL A 61 -0.47 2.74 -1.54
C VAL A 61 1.04 2.58 -1.30
N LEU A 62 1.53 1.35 -1.12
CA LEU A 62 2.95 1.06 -0.95
C LEU A 62 3.78 1.47 -2.18
N GLY A 63 3.27 1.23 -3.39
CA GLY A 63 3.91 1.69 -4.62
C GLY A 63 3.97 3.22 -4.68
N ARG A 64 2.90 3.92 -4.29
CA ARG A 64 2.89 5.39 -4.21
C ARG A 64 3.87 5.92 -3.16
N MET A 65 3.99 5.26 -2.02
CA MET A 65 4.99 5.59 -0.99
C MET A 65 6.42 5.33 -1.48
N ALA A 66 6.64 4.25 -2.22
CA ALA A 66 7.93 3.97 -2.86
C ALA A 66 8.27 5.00 -3.95
N ASP A 67 7.25 5.50 -4.65
CA ASP A 67 7.36 6.58 -5.63
C ASP A 67 7.66 7.95 -4.95
N ASP A 68 7.18 8.21 -3.73
CA ASP A 68 7.46 9.44 -2.97
C ASP A 68 8.79 9.36 -2.20
N GLY A 69 9.15 8.17 -1.71
CA GLY A 69 10.35 7.91 -0.93
C GLY A 69 11.67 7.99 -1.72
N ALA A 70 12.73 8.41 -1.03
CA ALA A 70 14.08 8.40 -1.56
C ALA A 70 14.67 6.98 -1.52
N ASP A 71 14.63 6.28 -2.66
CA ASP A 71 15.32 5.03 -3.08
C ASP A 71 15.47 3.88 -2.06
N GLY A 72 16.09 4.12 -0.91
CA GLY A 72 16.43 3.07 0.06
C GLY A 72 15.26 2.43 0.80
N SER A 73 14.14 3.13 0.98
CA SER A 73 12.91 2.51 1.51
C SER A 73 11.94 2.05 0.42
N ALA A 74 12.16 2.45 -0.83
CA ALA A 74 11.27 2.12 -1.93
C ALA A 74 11.29 0.62 -2.25
N GLU A 75 12.47 0.00 -2.23
CA GLU A 75 12.64 -1.42 -2.49
C GLU A 75 11.93 -2.31 -1.45
N ASP A 76 11.99 -1.95 -0.17
CA ASP A 76 11.30 -2.65 0.92
C ASP A 76 9.77 -2.57 0.77
N LEU A 77 9.26 -1.37 0.49
CA LEU A 77 7.84 -1.13 0.25
C LEU A 77 7.33 -1.92 -0.98
N LEU A 78 8.13 -1.99 -2.05
CA LEU A 78 7.80 -2.75 -3.26
C LEU A 78 7.84 -4.27 -3.01
N ALA A 79 8.78 -4.74 -2.19
CA ALA A 79 8.85 -6.14 -1.79
C ALA A 79 7.63 -6.53 -0.93
N GLU A 80 7.24 -5.68 0.02
CA GLU A 80 6.04 -5.88 0.83
C GLU A 80 4.78 -5.87 -0.05
N ALA A 81 4.64 -4.90 -0.96
CA ALA A 81 3.52 -4.82 -1.89
C ALA A 81 3.39 -6.09 -2.73
N THR A 82 4.51 -6.56 -3.29
CA THR A 82 4.55 -7.78 -4.11
C THR A 82 4.14 -9.00 -3.31
N ARG A 83 4.58 -9.10 -2.05
CA ARG A 83 4.23 -10.22 -1.16
C ARG A 83 2.73 -10.28 -0.91
N TRP A 84 2.10 -9.16 -0.58
CA TRP A 84 0.65 -9.09 -0.35
C TRP A 84 -0.14 -9.39 -1.63
N LEU A 85 0.27 -8.82 -2.75
CA LEU A 85 -0.38 -9.04 -4.06
C LEU A 85 -0.22 -10.49 -4.56
N SER A 86 0.89 -11.14 -4.22
CA SER A 86 1.13 -12.56 -4.56
C SER A 86 0.41 -13.53 -3.61
N GLY A 87 0.02 -13.06 -2.42
CA GLY A 87 -0.71 -13.83 -1.42
C GLY A 87 -2.23 -13.82 -1.57
N ALA A 88 -2.78 -12.90 -2.39
CA ALA A 88 -4.20 -12.86 -2.72
C ALA A 88 -4.59 -14.17 -3.43
N GLN A 89 -5.40 -14.99 -2.77
CA GLN A 89 -5.64 -16.39 -3.17
C GLN A 89 -6.64 -16.49 -4.32
N ASP A 90 -7.45 -15.45 -4.55
CA ASP A 90 -8.45 -15.46 -5.59
C ASP A 90 -7.82 -15.08 -6.95
N ILE A 91 -7.25 -16.11 -7.58
CA ILE A 91 -7.16 -16.26 -9.04
C ILE A 91 -6.62 -15.01 -9.73
N ALA A 92 -5.29 -14.80 -9.64
CA ALA A 92 -4.52 -13.98 -10.57
C ALA A 92 -5.32 -12.78 -11.09
N THR A 93 -5.80 -11.90 -10.20
CA THR A 93 -6.44 -10.66 -10.64
C THR A 93 -5.47 -10.01 -11.62
N PRO A 94 -5.83 -9.84 -12.90
CA PRO A 94 -4.93 -9.21 -13.87
C PRO A 94 -4.42 -7.87 -13.32
N SER A 95 -5.27 -7.19 -12.55
CA SER A 95 -4.95 -5.99 -11.78
C SER A 95 -3.77 -6.12 -10.81
N ALA A 96 -3.57 -7.25 -10.11
CA ALA A 96 -2.42 -7.42 -9.20
C ALA A 96 -1.10 -7.54 -9.96
N ILE A 97 -1.08 -8.35 -11.02
CA ILE A 97 0.11 -8.56 -11.86
C ILE A 97 0.45 -7.27 -12.61
N GLU A 98 -0.55 -6.61 -13.18
CA GLU A 98 -0.40 -5.30 -13.83
C GLU A 98 0.16 -4.28 -12.86
N LEU A 99 -0.36 -4.23 -11.63
CA LEU A 99 0.07 -3.29 -10.60
C LEU A 99 1.53 -3.54 -10.17
N ILE A 100 1.92 -4.79 -9.91
CA ILE A 100 3.33 -5.14 -9.59
C ILE A 100 4.24 -4.72 -10.75
N THR A 101 3.84 -5.05 -11.97
CA THR A 101 4.64 -4.75 -13.17
C THR A 101 4.83 -3.26 -13.37
N ASP A 102 3.74 -2.50 -13.26
CA ASP A 102 3.72 -1.04 -13.38
C ASP A 102 4.57 -0.37 -12.28
N MET A 103 4.45 -0.80 -11.02
CA MET A 103 5.28 -0.31 -9.91
C MET A 103 6.78 -0.52 -10.15
N LEU A 104 7.16 -1.75 -10.52
CA LEU A 104 8.56 -2.07 -10.80
C LEU A 104 9.08 -1.27 -12.00
N ASN A 105 8.27 -1.12 -13.05
CA ASN A 105 8.64 -0.34 -14.23
C ASN A 105 8.84 1.15 -13.88
N ARG A 106 7.95 1.73 -13.06
CA ARG A 106 8.13 3.11 -12.56
C ARG A 106 9.39 3.27 -11.74
N HIS A 107 9.64 2.37 -10.79
CA HIS A 107 10.84 2.41 -9.95
C HIS A 107 12.13 2.33 -10.79
N GLN A 108 12.22 1.36 -11.71
CA GLN A 108 13.38 1.18 -12.58
C GLN A 108 13.64 2.40 -13.48
N ARG A 109 12.57 3.03 -14.01
CA ARG A 109 12.70 4.27 -14.80
C ARG A 109 13.21 5.45 -13.97
N ARG A 110 12.87 5.52 -12.68
CA ARG A 110 13.37 6.56 -11.77
C ARG A 110 14.84 6.34 -11.41
N ALA A 111 15.22 5.10 -11.10
CA ALA A 111 16.62 4.75 -10.87
C ALA A 111 17.50 5.09 -12.08
N ALA A 112 17.01 4.78 -13.29
CA ALA A 112 17.68 5.16 -14.54
C ALA A 112 17.82 6.67 -14.74
N ARG A 113 16.83 7.47 -14.30
CA ARG A 113 16.91 8.95 -14.35
C ARG A 113 17.94 9.51 -13.36
N ARG A 114 17.98 8.99 -12.13
CA ARG A 114 18.96 9.41 -11.11
C ARG A 114 20.39 9.05 -11.48
N GLY A 115 20.60 7.89 -12.11
CA GLY A 115 21.91 7.51 -12.65
C GLY A 115 22.37 8.32 -13.88
N LEU A 116 21.46 9.11 -14.46
CA LEU A 116 21.73 9.99 -15.61
C LEU A 116 21.92 11.45 -15.22
N GLU A 117 21.79 11.83 -13.94
CA GLU A 117 22.24 13.13 -13.46
C GLU A 117 23.78 13.10 -13.47
N PRO A 118 24.45 13.80 -14.41
CA PRO A 118 25.89 13.77 -14.44
C PRO A 118 26.40 14.40 -13.14
N ALA A 119 27.35 13.74 -12.49
CA ALA A 119 28.19 14.31 -11.44
C ALA A 119 29.06 15.44 -12.03
N GLY A 120 28.40 16.52 -12.45
CA GLY A 120 28.92 17.58 -13.30
C GLY A 120 28.55 18.96 -12.78
N GLN A 121 28.42 19.11 -11.46
CA GLN A 121 28.33 20.43 -10.85
C GLN A 121 29.04 20.50 -9.50
N GLU A 122 30.35 20.33 -9.55
CA GLU A 122 31.26 20.99 -8.63
C GLU A 122 32.42 21.53 -9.47
N CYS A 123 32.37 22.85 -9.71
CA CYS A 123 33.46 23.65 -10.28
C CYS A 123 34.53 23.92 -9.23
#